data_AF-A0A0D7DX38-F1
#
_entry.id   AF-A0A0D7DX38-F1
#
_cell.length_a   1.000
_cell.length_b   1.000
_cell.length_c   1.000
_cell.angle_alpha   90.00
_cell.angle_beta   90.00
_cell.angle_gamma   90.00
#
_symmetry.space_group_name_H-M   'P 1'
#
loop_
_entity.id
_entity.type
_entity.pdbx_description
1 polymer ?
#
loop_
_entity_poly.entity_id
_entity_poly.type
_entity_poly.pdbx_seq_one_letter_code
_entity_poly.pdbx_strand_id
1 'polypeptide(L)'
;MIELEHWRGPLYNDDIANIPKGVSEHKADERTRLYEGVDRTQIWWKAPESRMVNGLGVDYRTFEIEELVENFSTGLGEQRFGCRYAHAEFSVVEATITHFDGAIRAYEPEQYLERIDTSIERAGKRADYTKVFRFDGPLPTPSWKRLLSDFFRGNNLIPEYLGAPNEVPEGPDVDASPLPSEQANEINLAALISLASGSLDGPSKFCAELYQEIADEVFPYIEIGVGEVASYLRTRFDLKDITSVGFGDGTLNLSRLYIGASDDLKSEFKKEVSGLAEMIQRDNEAGITNRAAIPLAWGNDGLLVTLTIAGEASKVASVLRELPSKIDPEQPPSEWIELLSSLVKATEPRQHSPVFWDGIDRGVLSISRTGNVELQLEMPDALMQKILSNGKPKISNTDHIS
;
A
#
# COMPACT_ATOMS: atom_id res chain seq x y z
N MET A 1 15.90 44.29 -7.49
CA MET A 1 17.01 43.39 -7.13
C MET A 1 16.49 42.59 -5.95
N ILE A 2 15.93 41.41 -6.22
CA ILE A 2 15.21 40.59 -5.23
C ILE A 2 16.22 39.60 -4.64
N GLU A 3 16.28 39.56 -3.31
CA GLU A 3 17.24 38.80 -2.50
C GLU A 3 17.11 37.28 -2.68
N LEU A 4 18.25 36.61 -2.57
CA LEU A 4 18.55 35.26 -3.04
C LEU A 4 17.95 34.15 -2.18
N GLU A 5 17.32 33.20 -2.85
CA GLU A 5 16.85 31.90 -2.39
C GLU A 5 17.93 31.18 -1.55
N HIS A 6 17.66 30.98 -0.26
CA HIS A 6 18.61 30.40 0.68
C HIS A 6 18.66 28.87 0.57
N TRP A 7 19.32 28.37 -0.47
CA TRP A 7 19.81 26.99 -0.52
C TRP A 7 21.09 26.89 0.30
N ARG A 8 21.11 26.02 1.30
CA ARG A 8 22.32 25.73 2.09
C ARG A 8 22.38 24.25 2.38
N GLY A 9 23.58 23.67 2.42
CA GLY A 9 23.81 22.27 2.78
C GLY A 9 24.21 21.36 1.59
N PRO A 10 24.33 20.04 1.83
CA PRO A 10 24.66 19.06 0.79
C PRO A 10 23.63 18.99 -0.35
N LEU A 11 24.11 19.16 -1.59
CA LEU A 11 23.29 18.96 -2.79
C LEU A 11 23.09 17.47 -3.07
N TYR A 12 21.93 17.13 -3.61
CA TYR A 12 21.68 15.80 -4.14
C TYR A 12 22.56 15.52 -5.36
N ASN A 13 22.92 14.25 -5.53
CA ASN A 13 23.40 13.68 -6.78
C ASN A 13 22.98 12.19 -6.81
N ASP A 14 22.93 11.58 -8.00
CA ASP A 14 22.53 10.16 -8.09
C ASP A 14 23.62 9.19 -7.57
N ASP A 15 24.81 9.69 -7.23
CA ASP A 15 25.86 8.96 -6.50
C ASP A 15 25.66 9.09 -4.98
N ILE A 16 24.53 8.54 -4.51
CA ILE A 16 24.04 8.65 -3.12
C ILE A 16 25.11 8.28 -2.10
N ALA A 17 25.95 7.29 -2.40
CA ALA A 17 27.04 6.85 -1.54
C ALA A 17 27.97 7.99 -1.13
N ASN A 18 28.21 8.95 -2.04
CA ASN A 18 29.19 10.02 -1.90
C ASN A 18 28.59 11.39 -1.52
N ILE A 19 27.28 11.48 -1.28
CA ILE A 19 26.68 12.74 -0.80
C ILE A 19 27.25 13.11 0.57
N PRO A 20 27.76 14.34 0.79
CA PRO A 20 28.28 14.76 2.09
C PRO A 20 27.22 14.68 3.19
N LYS A 21 27.61 14.31 4.41
CA LYS A 21 26.70 14.41 5.56
C LYS A 21 26.37 15.87 5.85
N GLY A 22 25.16 16.11 6.34
CA GLY A 22 24.72 17.44 6.75
C GLY A 22 23.25 17.68 6.44
N VAL A 23 22.75 18.80 6.96
CA VAL A 23 21.39 19.26 6.71
C VAL A 23 21.38 20.28 5.59
N SER A 24 20.52 20.05 4.61
CA SER A 24 20.12 21.02 3.62
C SER A 24 18.79 21.64 3.99
N GLU A 25 18.68 22.95 3.81
CA GLU A 25 17.44 23.70 4.04
C GLU A 25 17.09 24.50 2.79
N HIS A 26 15.83 24.36 2.37
CA HIS A 26 15.28 24.98 1.18
C HIS A 26 14.05 25.77 1.60
N LYS A 27 14.10 27.09 1.44
CA LYS A 27 12.98 27.97 1.76
C LYS A 27 12.00 28.00 0.59
N ALA A 28 10.70 27.86 0.87
CA ALA A 28 9.68 27.97 -0.15
C ALA A 28 9.49 29.42 -0.62
N ASP A 29 9.14 29.59 -1.89
CA ASP A 29 8.72 30.87 -2.44
C ASP A 29 7.36 31.31 -1.88
N GLU A 30 6.99 32.58 -2.11
CA GLU A 30 5.73 33.13 -1.60
C GLU A 30 4.51 32.39 -2.16
N ARG A 31 4.57 31.91 -3.41
CA ARG A 31 3.49 31.15 -4.04
C ARG A 31 3.25 29.82 -3.32
N THR A 32 4.30 29.03 -3.11
CA THR A 32 4.21 27.72 -2.48
C THR A 32 3.77 27.86 -1.03
N ARG A 33 4.28 28.87 -0.30
CA ARG A 33 3.79 29.21 1.04
C ARG A 33 2.30 29.53 1.06
N LEU A 34 1.84 30.36 0.13
CA LEU A 34 0.45 30.81 0.09
C LEU A 34 -0.54 29.69 -0.27
N TYR A 35 -0.23 28.87 -1.27
CA TYR A 35 -1.17 27.88 -1.80
C TYR A 35 -1.03 26.49 -1.16
N GLU A 36 0.19 26.10 -0.79
CA GLU A 36 0.49 24.75 -0.30
C GLU A 36 0.78 24.76 1.21
N GLY A 37 0.94 25.95 1.80
CA GLY A 37 1.23 26.11 3.22
C GLY A 37 2.63 25.69 3.64
N VAL A 38 3.52 25.34 2.70
CA VAL A 38 4.89 24.89 3.00
C VAL A 38 5.80 26.09 3.22
N ASP A 39 6.44 26.19 4.38
CA ASP A 39 7.43 27.22 4.75
C ASP A 39 8.82 26.91 4.19
N ARG A 40 9.30 25.69 4.46
CA ARG A 40 10.61 25.20 4.07
C ARG A 40 10.68 23.68 4.16
N THR A 41 11.68 23.12 3.51
CA THR A 41 12.00 21.69 3.60
C THR A 41 13.42 21.53 4.15
N GLN A 42 13.56 20.66 5.16
CA GLN A 42 14.86 20.27 5.70
C GLN A 42 15.18 18.83 5.30
N ILE A 43 16.38 18.61 4.80
CA ILE A 43 16.86 17.34 4.27
C ILE A 43 18.14 16.99 5.00
N TRP A 44 18.26 15.78 5.51
CA TRP A 44 19.41 15.36 6.29
C TRP A 44 20.02 14.08 5.74
N TRP A 45 21.25 14.21 5.26
CA TRP A 45 22.12 13.07 5.00
C TRP A 45 22.93 12.77 6.25
N LYS A 46 22.70 11.61 6.87
CA LYS A 46 23.50 11.18 8.02
C LYS A 46 24.90 10.76 7.59
N ALA A 47 25.77 10.62 8.59
CA ALA A 47 27.05 9.95 8.39
C ALA A 47 26.82 8.51 7.89
N PRO A 48 27.69 7.98 7.01
CA PRO A 48 27.64 6.58 6.64
C PRO A 48 27.70 5.67 7.88
N GLU A 49 26.91 4.60 7.86
CA GLU A 49 26.85 3.62 8.94
C GLU A 49 27.14 2.22 8.38
N SER A 50 28.12 1.53 8.96
CA SER A 50 28.44 0.14 8.61
C SER A 50 27.67 -0.82 9.52
N ARG A 51 26.90 -1.73 8.94
CA ARG A 51 26.14 -2.76 9.67
C ARG A 51 26.54 -4.15 9.20
N MET A 52 26.51 -5.13 10.11
CA MET A 52 26.75 -6.52 9.76
C MET A 52 25.47 -7.18 9.28
N VAL A 53 25.44 -7.61 8.02
CA VAL A 53 24.32 -8.33 7.41
C VAL A 53 24.87 -9.67 6.91
N ASN A 54 24.39 -10.78 7.49
CA ASN A 54 24.84 -12.14 7.18
C ASN A 54 26.36 -12.36 7.28
N GLY A 55 27.02 -11.69 8.23
CA GLY A 55 28.47 -11.80 8.41
C GLY A 55 29.30 -10.95 7.43
N LEU A 56 28.66 -10.14 6.59
CA LEU A 56 29.30 -9.16 5.72
C LEU A 56 29.03 -7.74 6.25
N GLY A 57 30.04 -6.88 6.22
CA GLY A 57 29.86 -5.45 6.51
C GLY A 57 29.24 -4.76 5.31
N VAL A 58 28.08 -4.15 5.50
CA VAL A 58 27.35 -3.38 4.49
C VAL A 58 27.26 -1.93 4.97
N ASP A 59 27.69 -1.00 4.12
CA ASP A 59 27.59 0.42 4.39
C ASP A 59 26.25 0.98 3.92
N TYR A 60 25.62 1.78 4.77
CA TYR A 60 24.35 2.44 4.51
C TYR A 60 24.50 3.96 4.52
N ARG A 61 23.76 4.62 3.63
CA ARG A 61 23.47 6.06 3.72
C ARG A 61 22.04 6.26 4.14
N THR A 62 21.86 6.98 5.24
CA THR A 62 20.53 7.36 5.73
C THR A 62 20.17 8.77 5.27
N PHE A 63 18.97 8.88 4.71
CA PHE A 63 18.30 10.09 4.31
C PHE A 63 17.09 10.32 5.22
N GLU A 64 16.91 11.54 5.69
CA GLU A 64 15.68 11.99 6.36
C GLU A 64 15.25 13.32 5.76
N ILE A 65 13.94 13.54 5.64
CA ILE A 65 13.39 14.78 5.11
C ILE A 65 12.12 15.14 5.86
N GLU A 66 11.93 16.43 6.11
CA GLU A 66 10.74 16.97 6.75
C GLU A 66 10.36 18.28 6.08
N GLU A 67 9.09 18.41 5.69
CA GLU A 67 8.53 19.70 5.32
C GLU A 67 7.97 20.39 6.56
N LEU A 68 8.20 21.70 6.65
CA LEU A 68 7.67 22.56 7.69
C LEU A 68 6.61 23.44 7.05
N VAL A 69 5.46 23.59 7.71
CA VAL A 69 4.28 24.31 7.22
C VAL A 69 4.00 25.59 8.02
N GLU A 70 3.28 26.54 7.45
CA GLU A 70 2.90 27.79 8.13
C GLU A 70 1.49 27.74 8.74
N ASN A 71 0.66 26.83 8.24
CA ASN A 71 -0.75 26.73 8.60
C ASN A 71 -1.02 25.46 9.41
N PHE A 72 -2.06 25.51 10.23
CA PHE A 72 -2.59 24.31 10.86
C PHE A 72 -3.07 23.31 9.80
N SER A 73 -2.77 22.04 10.03
CA SER A 73 -3.15 20.95 9.14
C SER A 73 -4.55 20.47 9.46
N THR A 74 -5.37 20.34 8.44
CA THR A 74 -6.70 19.74 8.55
C THR A 74 -6.61 18.26 8.86
N GLY A 75 -7.57 17.72 9.63
CA GLY A 75 -7.67 16.28 9.90
C GLY A 75 -6.80 15.77 11.06
N LEU A 76 -6.06 16.65 11.74
CA LEU A 76 -5.24 16.30 12.92
C LEU A 76 -5.78 16.90 14.23
N GLY A 77 -7.05 17.32 14.25
CA GLY A 77 -7.63 18.09 15.37
C GLY A 77 -7.48 19.61 15.19
N GLU A 78 -7.94 20.39 16.17
CA GLU A 78 -7.79 21.85 16.14
C GLU A 78 -6.34 22.26 16.42
N GLN A 79 -5.81 23.20 15.62
CA GLN A 79 -4.53 23.89 15.87
C GLN A 79 -3.25 23.05 15.85
N ARG A 80 -3.24 21.90 15.17
CA ARG A 80 -2.01 21.08 15.00
C ARG A 80 -1.30 21.35 13.67
N PHE A 81 0.02 21.22 13.69
CA PHE A 81 0.86 21.29 12.49
C PHE A 81 1.29 19.89 12.09
N GLY A 82 0.83 19.42 10.93
CA GLY A 82 1.16 18.11 10.35
C GLY A 82 2.27 18.25 9.32
N CYS A 83 3.48 17.90 9.70
CA CYS A 83 4.65 17.92 8.84
C CYS A 83 4.84 16.55 8.17
N ARG A 84 4.80 16.47 6.84
CA ARG A 84 5.21 15.25 6.14
C ARG A 84 6.70 15.01 6.38
N TYR A 85 7.01 13.77 6.72
CA TYR A 85 8.36 13.29 7.01
C TYR A 85 8.62 12.01 6.23
N ALA A 86 9.82 11.85 5.68
CA ALA A 86 10.22 10.58 5.09
C ALA A 86 11.65 10.18 5.47
N HIS A 87 11.88 8.88 5.48
CA HIS A 87 13.15 8.26 5.83
C HIS A 87 13.52 7.22 4.79
N ALA A 88 14.78 7.19 4.36
CA ALA A 88 15.28 6.17 3.46
C ALA A 88 16.67 5.65 3.88
N GLU A 89 16.93 4.38 3.62
CA GLU A 89 18.26 3.77 3.73
C GLU A 89 18.71 3.28 2.35
N PHE A 90 19.88 3.75 1.91
CA PHE A 90 20.55 3.32 0.69
C PHE A 90 21.68 2.35 1.05
N SER A 91 21.66 1.15 0.47
CA SER A 91 22.77 0.19 0.58
C SER A 91 23.82 0.52 -0.48
N VAL A 92 25.06 0.77 -0.03
CA VAL A 92 26.19 1.06 -0.94
C VAL A 92 26.55 -0.18 -1.76
N VAL A 93 26.40 -1.38 -1.20
CA VAL A 93 26.71 -2.65 -1.88
C VAL A 93 25.69 -2.96 -2.96
N GLU A 94 24.40 -2.82 -2.66
CA GLU A 94 23.30 -3.12 -3.58
C GLU A 94 23.00 -1.96 -4.55
N ALA A 95 23.61 -0.79 -4.31
CA ALA A 95 23.39 0.45 -5.05
C ALA A 95 21.90 0.81 -5.21
N THR A 96 21.10 0.57 -4.17
CA THR A 96 19.65 0.74 -4.19
C THR A 96 19.12 1.17 -2.82
N ILE A 97 17.92 1.76 -2.81
CA ILE A 97 17.19 2.03 -1.56
C ILE A 97 16.68 0.69 -1.04
N THR A 98 16.97 0.36 0.21
CA THR A 98 16.56 -0.91 0.85
C THR A 98 15.43 -0.74 1.86
N HIS A 99 15.19 0.50 2.27
CA HIS A 99 14.14 0.87 3.20
C HIS A 99 13.67 2.29 2.88
N PHE A 100 12.36 2.50 2.83
CA PHE A 100 11.74 3.80 2.62
C PHE A 100 10.40 3.88 3.34
N ASP A 101 10.24 4.81 4.27
CA ASP A 101 8.96 5.06 4.93
C ASP A 101 8.60 6.54 4.96
N GLY A 102 7.30 6.81 4.99
CA GLY A 102 6.72 8.13 5.09
C GLY A 102 5.77 8.21 6.27
N ALA A 103 5.76 9.36 6.93
CA ALA A 103 4.97 9.61 8.13
C ALA A 103 4.49 11.06 8.19
N ILE A 104 3.53 11.32 9.05
CA ILE A 104 3.16 12.66 9.50
C ILE A 104 3.74 12.84 10.91
N ARG A 105 4.48 13.92 11.10
CA ARG A 105 4.90 14.43 12.42
C ARG A 105 3.94 15.54 12.81
N ALA A 106 3.02 15.24 13.71
CA ALA A 106 2.06 16.20 14.23
C ALA A 106 2.61 16.91 15.46
N TYR A 107 2.58 18.24 15.46
CA TYR A 107 3.06 19.09 16.53
C TYR A 107 1.92 19.96 17.09
N GLU A 108 1.89 20.08 18.42
CA GLU A 108 1.15 21.16 19.08
C GLU A 108 1.83 22.52 18.83
N PRO A 109 1.11 23.65 18.94
CA PRO A 109 1.66 24.98 18.65
C PRO A 109 2.98 25.28 19.35
N GLU A 110 3.11 25.01 20.64
CA GLU A 110 4.34 25.30 21.40
C GLU A 110 5.51 24.43 20.95
N GLN A 111 5.25 23.16 20.64
CA GLN A 111 6.27 22.25 20.11
C GLN A 111 6.70 22.66 18.71
N TYR A 112 5.76 23.15 17.91
CA TYR A 112 6.00 23.57 16.55
C TYR A 112 6.84 24.84 16.47
N LEU A 113 6.60 25.81 17.36
CA LEU A 113 7.43 27.01 17.49
C LEU A 113 8.89 26.67 17.76
N GLU A 114 9.16 25.65 18.57
CA GLU A 114 10.54 25.17 18.76
C GLU A 114 11.04 24.41 17.53
N ARG A 115 10.18 23.60 16.89
CA ARG A 115 10.55 22.78 15.73
C ARG A 115 10.95 23.62 14.54
N ILE A 116 10.21 24.69 14.21
CA ILE A 116 10.41 25.47 12.98
C ILE A 116 11.77 26.18 12.95
N ASP A 117 12.32 26.53 14.12
CA ASP A 117 13.63 27.16 14.27
C ASP A 117 14.77 26.15 14.55
N THR A 118 14.43 24.87 14.66
CA THR A 118 15.40 23.80 14.96
C THR A 118 15.75 23.02 13.70
N SER A 119 17.04 22.78 13.46
CA SER A 119 17.49 21.86 12.40
C SER A 119 16.98 20.44 12.67
N ILE A 120 16.51 19.72 11.64
CA ILE A 120 15.99 18.35 11.75
C ILE A 120 16.91 17.39 12.52
N GLU A 121 18.23 17.54 12.41
CA GLU A 121 19.22 16.71 13.13
C GLU A 121 19.19 16.91 14.67
N ARG A 122 18.62 18.03 15.14
CA ARG A 122 18.51 18.42 16.55
C ARG A 122 17.09 18.43 17.09
N ALA A 123 16.08 18.29 16.23
CA ALA A 123 14.67 18.42 16.61
C ALA A 123 14.19 17.33 17.58
N GLY A 124 14.84 16.15 17.56
CA GLY A 124 14.48 15.02 18.42
C GLY A 124 13.10 14.43 18.08
N LYS A 125 12.55 13.61 19.00
CA LYS A 125 11.27 12.91 18.84
C LYS A 125 10.18 13.55 19.70
N ARG A 126 9.78 14.78 19.35
CA ARG A 126 8.77 15.56 20.11
C ARG A 126 7.38 15.58 19.47
N ALA A 127 7.26 15.17 18.20
CA ALA A 127 5.99 15.05 17.52
C ALA A 127 5.26 13.76 17.87
N ASP A 128 3.93 13.81 17.73
CA ASP A 128 3.13 12.61 17.54
C ASP A 128 3.41 12.08 16.13
N TYR A 129 3.99 10.87 16.06
CA TYR A 129 4.49 10.27 14.83
C TYR A 129 3.50 9.25 14.28
N THR A 130 2.91 9.53 13.12
CA THR A 130 1.99 8.60 12.46
C THR A 130 2.61 8.12 11.14
N LYS A 131 3.04 6.86 11.10
CA LYS A 131 3.55 6.24 9.87
C LYS A 131 2.41 6.04 8.87
N VAL A 132 2.58 6.50 7.64
CA VAL A 132 1.58 6.46 6.56
C VAL A 132 1.86 5.29 5.61
N PHE A 133 3.12 5.07 5.23
CA PHE A 133 3.51 3.94 4.39
C PHE A 133 4.91 3.46 4.74
N ARG A 134 5.25 2.26 4.26
CA ARG A 134 6.59 1.67 4.39
C ARG A 134 6.86 0.73 3.22
N PHE A 135 8.08 0.80 2.70
CA PHE A 135 8.67 -0.12 1.74
C PHE A 135 9.94 -0.72 2.33
N ASP A 136 10.06 -2.04 2.30
CA ASP A 136 11.28 -2.77 2.61
C ASP A 136 11.68 -3.59 1.38
N GLY A 137 12.97 -3.60 1.06
CA GLY A 137 13.52 -4.30 -0.11
C GLY A 137 14.06 -3.34 -1.17
N PRO A 138 14.72 -3.88 -2.22
CA PRO A 138 15.35 -3.08 -3.26
C PRO A 138 14.32 -2.22 -4.02
N LEU A 139 14.47 -0.91 -3.89
CA LEU A 139 13.72 0.11 -4.58
C LEU A 139 14.68 0.95 -5.43
N PRO A 140 14.63 0.83 -6.78
CA PRO A 140 15.52 1.57 -7.67
C PRO A 140 15.44 3.09 -7.41
N THR A 141 16.60 3.77 -7.47
CA THR A 141 16.70 5.22 -7.22
C THR A 141 15.67 6.05 -8.00
N PRO A 142 15.41 5.82 -9.31
CA PRO A 142 14.37 6.56 -10.03
C PRO A 142 12.97 6.39 -9.44
N SER A 143 12.60 5.17 -9.04
CA SER A 143 11.30 4.87 -8.41
C SER A 143 11.19 5.53 -7.04
N TRP A 144 12.27 5.51 -6.25
CA TRP A 144 12.31 6.23 -4.97
C TRP A 144 12.14 7.74 -5.15
N LYS A 145 12.85 8.38 -6.11
CA LYS A 145 12.70 9.82 -6.39
C LYS A 145 11.26 10.19 -6.74
N ARG A 146 10.60 9.36 -7.57
CA ARG A 146 9.19 9.53 -7.93
C ARG A 146 8.28 9.40 -6.71
N LEU A 147 8.37 8.30 -5.96
CA LEU A 147 7.53 8.06 -4.78
C LEU A 147 7.71 9.14 -3.71
N LEU A 148 8.95 9.60 -3.50
CA LEU A 148 9.25 10.69 -2.59
C LEU A 148 8.57 11.98 -3.05
N SER A 149 8.65 12.32 -4.34
CA SER A 149 7.99 13.51 -4.89
C SER A 149 6.46 13.40 -4.81
N ASP A 150 5.90 12.23 -5.11
CA ASP A 150 4.46 11.96 -5.05
C ASP A 150 3.91 12.08 -3.61
N PHE A 151 4.64 11.57 -2.61
CA PHE A 151 4.25 11.71 -1.20
C PHE A 151 4.22 13.18 -0.76
N PHE A 152 5.20 13.96 -1.23
CA PHE A 152 5.29 15.38 -0.97
C PHE A 152 4.59 16.24 -2.03
N ARG A 153 3.60 15.71 -2.76
CA ARG A 153 2.82 16.46 -3.77
C ARG A 153 2.37 17.83 -3.23
N GLY A 154 2.56 18.88 -4.03
CA GLY A 154 2.38 20.29 -3.65
C GLY A 154 3.68 20.97 -3.19
N ASN A 155 4.68 20.21 -2.72
CA ASN A 155 5.97 20.76 -2.30
C ASN A 155 7.02 20.63 -3.42
N ASN A 156 7.12 21.67 -4.25
CA ASN A 156 8.05 21.69 -5.40
C ASN A 156 9.53 21.67 -5.00
N LEU A 157 9.88 21.93 -3.74
CA LEU A 157 11.27 21.90 -3.26
C LEU A 157 11.87 20.48 -3.33
N ILE A 158 11.02 19.45 -3.33
CA ILE A 158 11.41 18.04 -3.36
C ILE A 158 11.92 17.63 -4.76
N PRO A 159 11.12 17.74 -5.84
CA PRO A 159 11.61 17.46 -7.18
C PRO A 159 12.79 18.38 -7.54
N GLU A 160 12.78 19.64 -7.11
CA GLU A 160 13.89 20.58 -7.32
C GLU A 160 15.19 20.10 -6.66
N TYR A 161 15.15 19.67 -5.38
CA TYR A 161 16.31 19.11 -4.70
C TYR A 161 16.85 17.86 -5.39
N LEU A 162 15.95 16.98 -5.86
CA LEU A 162 16.30 15.72 -6.53
C LEU A 162 16.80 15.92 -7.98
N GLY A 163 16.86 17.16 -8.45
CA GLY A 163 17.33 17.51 -9.79
C GLY A 163 16.32 17.18 -10.89
N ALA A 164 15.03 17.12 -10.58
CA ALA A 164 13.99 17.10 -11.60
C ALA A 164 13.99 18.45 -12.34
N PRO A 165 13.84 18.47 -13.67
CA PRO A 165 13.72 19.73 -14.39
C PRO A 165 12.48 20.50 -13.90
N ASN A 166 12.63 21.80 -13.61
CA ASN A 166 11.52 22.70 -13.35
C ASN A 166 10.52 22.58 -14.52
N GLU A 167 9.28 22.16 -14.23
CA GLU A 167 8.31 21.80 -15.26
C GLU A 167 8.08 22.92 -16.29
N VAL A 168 8.17 22.54 -17.56
CA VAL A 168 7.52 23.22 -18.69
C VAL A 168 6.04 22.79 -18.69
N PRO A 169 5.08 23.65 -19.09
CA PRO A 169 3.65 23.42 -18.85
C PRO A 169 3.12 22.13 -19.48
N GLU A 170 2.07 21.58 -18.86
CA GLU A 170 1.22 20.48 -19.32
C GLU A 170 1.18 20.35 -20.85
N GLY A 171 1.99 19.40 -21.36
CA GLY A 171 1.89 18.83 -22.69
C GLY A 171 1.33 17.42 -22.59
N PRO A 172 0.73 16.88 -23.66
CA PRO A 172 0.05 15.60 -23.61
C PRO A 172 1.03 14.48 -23.27
N ASP A 173 0.53 13.53 -22.50
CA ASP A 173 1.18 12.34 -21.97
C ASP A 173 2.45 11.94 -22.73
N VAL A 174 3.58 12.02 -22.02
CA VAL A 174 4.82 11.39 -22.46
C VAL A 174 4.58 9.89 -22.54
N ASP A 175 4.54 9.42 -23.78
CA ASP A 175 4.49 8.05 -24.26
C ASP A 175 5.20 7.10 -23.28
N ALA A 176 4.40 6.32 -22.56
CA ALA A 176 4.89 5.26 -21.69
C ALA A 176 5.59 4.23 -22.57
N SER A 177 6.92 4.39 -22.71
CA SER A 177 7.75 3.38 -23.35
C SER A 177 7.45 2.04 -22.66
N PRO A 178 7.11 0.99 -23.43
CA PRO A 178 6.74 -0.28 -22.83
C PRO A 178 7.91 -0.76 -21.98
N LEU A 179 7.62 -1.00 -20.70
CA LEU A 179 8.55 -1.64 -19.78
C LEU A 179 9.02 -2.96 -20.43
N PRO A 180 10.28 -3.37 -20.22
CA PRO A 180 10.81 -4.60 -20.76
C PRO A 180 9.87 -5.77 -20.39
N SER A 181 9.51 -6.55 -21.42
CA SER A 181 8.62 -7.72 -21.36
C SER A 181 8.62 -8.44 -20.01
N GLU A 182 7.46 -8.45 -19.36
CA GLU A 182 7.15 -9.16 -18.13
C GLU A 182 7.60 -10.64 -18.22
N GLN A 183 8.69 -10.97 -17.53
CA GLN A 183 8.65 -12.22 -16.79
C GLN A 183 7.67 -11.96 -15.65
N ALA A 184 6.49 -12.58 -15.70
CA ALA A 184 5.51 -12.55 -14.63
C ALA A 184 6.20 -12.97 -13.34
N ASN A 185 6.66 -11.99 -12.56
CA ASN A 185 7.37 -12.26 -11.33
C ASN A 185 6.32 -12.67 -10.30
N GLU A 186 6.39 -13.93 -9.86
CA GLU A 186 5.37 -14.49 -8.99
C GLU A 186 5.42 -13.86 -7.58
N ILE A 187 4.30 -13.26 -7.17
CA ILE A 187 4.06 -12.90 -5.76
C ILE A 187 4.10 -14.19 -4.93
N ASN A 188 5.17 -14.36 -4.15
CA ASN A 188 5.35 -15.52 -3.29
C ASN A 188 4.69 -15.33 -1.93
N LEU A 189 4.88 -14.15 -1.32
CA LEU A 189 4.13 -13.66 -0.17
C LEU A 189 4.29 -12.14 -0.11
N ALA A 190 3.18 -11.43 0.00
CA ALA A 190 3.11 -9.98 0.14
C ALA A 190 1.92 -9.59 1.01
N ALA A 191 2.04 -8.42 1.64
CA ALA A 191 0.95 -7.76 2.34
C ALA A 191 0.82 -6.33 1.82
N LEU A 192 -0.42 -5.89 1.58
CA LEU A 192 -0.75 -4.51 1.25
C LEU A 192 -1.75 -3.98 2.26
N ILE A 193 -1.47 -2.79 2.78
CA ILE A 193 -2.43 -2.00 3.55
C ILE A 193 -2.84 -0.82 2.69
N SER A 194 -4.14 -0.65 2.48
CA SER A 194 -4.71 0.55 1.88
C SER A 194 -5.69 1.21 2.84
N LEU A 195 -5.70 2.54 2.81
CA LEU A 195 -6.54 3.38 3.66
C LEU A 195 -7.40 4.25 2.76
N ALA A 196 -8.70 4.24 3.01
CA ALA A 196 -9.65 5.16 2.38
C ALA A 196 -10.50 5.82 3.45
N SER A 197 -10.98 7.04 3.18
CA SER A 197 -12.00 7.65 4.04
C SER A 197 -13.31 6.88 3.93
N GLY A 198 -13.94 6.56 5.06
CA GLY A 198 -15.22 5.87 5.09
C GLY A 198 -15.46 5.09 6.37
N SER A 199 -16.72 4.74 6.60
CA SER A 199 -17.14 3.82 7.66
C SER A 199 -17.79 2.58 7.07
N LEU A 200 -17.75 1.49 7.81
CA LEU A 200 -18.54 0.29 7.51
C LEU A 200 -19.69 0.21 8.49
N ASP A 201 -20.91 0.24 7.96
CA ASP A 201 -22.12 0.00 8.73
C ASP A 201 -22.70 -1.37 8.39
N GLY A 202 -23.26 -2.00 9.41
CA GLY A 202 -23.98 -3.27 9.29
C GLY A 202 -23.09 -4.52 9.33
N PRO A 203 -23.66 -5.69 9.00
CA PRO A 203 -22.98 -6.97 9.13
C PRO A 203 -21.87 -7.16 8.09
N SER A 204 -21.01 -8.14 8.33
CA SER A 204 -19.99 -8.56 7.37
C SER A 204 -20.60 -8.91 6.02
N LYS A 205 -19.95 -8.48 4.94
CA LYS A 205 -20.45 -8.65 3.56
C LYS A 205 -19.30 -8.56 2.56
N PHE A 206 -19.51 -9.04 1.34
CA PHE A 206 -18.57 -8.81 0.25
C PHE A 206 -18.77 -7.43 -0.37
N CYS A 207 -17.66 -6.82 -0.84
CA CYS A 207 -17.72 -5.69 -1.74
C CYS A 207 -17.91 -6.19 -3.18
N ALA A 208 -19.05 -5.87 -3.78
CA ALA A 208 -19.40 -6.22 -5.15
C ALA A 208 -18.80 -5.21 -6.15
N GLU A 209 -17.47 -5.08 -6.14
CA GLU A 209 -16.73 -4.08 -6.93
C GLU A 209 -16.22 -4.63 -8.27
N LEU A 210 -16.44 -5.92 -8.56
CA LEU A 210 -16.07 -6.56 -9.82
C LEU A 210 -17.30 -6.68 -10.71
N TYR A 211 -17.13 -6.48 -12.01
CA TYR A 211 -18.20 -6.54 -13.00
C TYR A 211 -17.79 -7.41 -14.18
N GLN A 212 -18.75 -8.16 -14.72
CA GLN A 212 -18.57 -8.92 -15.94
C GLN A 212 -19.69 -8.57 -16.92
N GLU A 213 -19.34 -8.50 -18.20
CA GLU A 213 -20.29 -8.32 -19.29
C GLU A 213 -20.58 -9.66 -19.95
N ILE A 214 -21.85 -10.05 -20.00
CA ILE A 214 -22.31 -11.22 -20.74
C ILE A 214 -23.51 -10.79 -21.58
N ALA A 215 -23.42 -10.97 -22.91
CA ALA A 215 -24.49 -10.63 -23.84
C ALA A 215 -25.01 -9.19 -23.69
N ASP A 216 -24.08 -8.23 -23.67
CA ASP A 216 -24.33 -6.78 -23.51
C ASP A 216 -24.96 -6.38 -22.16
N GLU A 217 -24.93 -7.28 -21.18
CA GLU A 217 -25.41 -7.03 -19.81
C GLU A 217 -24.23 -7.06 -18.83
N VAL A 218 -24.04 -5.95 -18.12
CA VAL A 218 -23.04 -5.82 -17.07
C VAL A 218 -23.67 -6.21 -15.74
N PHE A 219 -23.09 -7.18 -15.04
CA PHE A 219 -23.52 -7.57 -13.70
C PHE A 219 -22.35 -7.59 -12.73
N PRO A 220 -22.58 -7.23 -11.46
CA PRO A 220 -21.57 -7.38 -10.43
C PRO A 220 -21.37 -8.86 -10.08
N TYR A 221 -20.15 -9.22 -9.77
CA TYR A 221 -19.83 -10.54 -9.25
C TYR A 221 -18.85 -10.47 -8.08
N ILE A 222 -18.76 -11.55 -7.33
CA ILE A 222 -17.74 -11.77 -6.31
C ILE A 222 -17.03 -13.10 -6.58
N GLU A 223 -15.73 -13.11 -6.40
CA GLU A 223 -14.94 -14.33 -6.43
C GLU A 223 -14.81 -14.91 -5.02
N ILE A 224 -15.21 -16.17 -4.86
CA ILE A 224 -15.17 -16.92 -3.59
C ILE A 224 -14.43 -18.25 -3.70
N GLY A 225 -13.95 -18.61 -4.90
CA GLY A 225 -13.29 -19.88 -5.19
C GLY A 225 -14.25 -21.04 -5.48
N VAL A 226 -13.70 -22.25 -5.55
CA VAL A 226 -14.44 -23.48 -5.92
C VAL A 226 -14.40 -24.59 -4.86
N GLY A 227 -13.63 -24.41 -3.78
CA GLY A 227 -13.36 -25.44 -2.77
C GLY A 227 -14.04 -25.24 -1.41
N GLU A 228 -13.35 -25.66 -0.35
CA GLU A 228 -13.73 -25.50 1.06
C GLU A 228 -13.89 -24.02 1.42
N VAL A 229 -13.08 -23.12 0.85
CA VAL A 229 -13.26 -21.67 1.05
C VAL A 229 -14.63 -21.21 0.58
N ALA A 230 -15.03 -21.62 -0.63
CA ALA A 230 -16.33 -21.26 -1.20
C ALA A 230 -17.49 -21.89 -0.41
N SER A 231 -17.32 -23.13 0.05
CA SER A 231 -18.29 -23.82 0.89
C SER A 231 -18.49 -23.11 2.23
N TYR A 232 -17.39 -22.76 2.90
CA TYR A 232 -17.41 -21.98 4.14
C TYR A 232 -18.13 -20.64 3.95
N LEU A 233 -17.75 -19.86 2.93
CA LEU A 233 -18.34 -18.55 2.67
C LEU A 233 -19.84 -18.63 2.40
N ARG A 234 -20.32 -19.63 1.67
CA ARG A 234 -21.76 -19.86 1.46
C ARG A 234 -22.53 -20.19 2.75
N THR A 235 -21.87 -20.75 3.77
CA THR A 235 -22.52 -20.94 5.10
C THR A 235 -22.56 -19.67 5.93
N ARG A 236 -21.68 -18.70 5.65
CA ARG A 236 -21.52 -17.47 6.41
C ARG A 236 -22.34 -16.31 5.83
N PHE A 237 -22.48 -16.25 4.52
CA PHE A 237 -23.06 -15.11 3.80
C PHE A 237 -24.25 -15.55 2.94
N ASP A 238 -25.30 -14.72 2.92
CA ASP A 238 -26.41 -14.88 1.98
C ASP A 238 -25.99 -14.35 0.60
N LEU A 239 -25.61 -15.27 -0.29
CA LEU A 239 -25.10 -14.95 -1.63
C LEU A 239 -26.15 -15.13 -2.74
N LYS A 240 -27.42 -15.35 -2.40
CA LYS A 240 -28.46 -15.70 -3.39
C LYS A 240 -28.73 -14.60 -4.43
N ASP A 241 -28.48 -13.34 -4.06
CA ASP A 241 -28.78 -12.15 -4.86
C ASP A 241 -27.53 -11.58 -5.55
N ILE A 242 -26.37 -12.24 -5.41
CA ILE A 242 -25.12 -11.82 -6.04
C ILE A 242 -24.51 -12.96 -6.84
N THR A 243 -23.95 -12.65 -8.00
CA THR A 243 -23.23 -13.66 -8.79
C THR A 243 -21.93 -14.01 -8.07
N SER A 244 -21.75 -15.28 -7.74
CA SER A 244 -20.50 -15.78 -7.18
C SER A 244 -19.74 -16.60 -8.21
N VAL A 245 -18.42 -16.44 -8.23
CA VAL A 245 -17.54 -17.10 -9.19
C VAL A 245 -16.36 -17.79 -8.51
N GLY A 246 -15.83 -18.80 -9.19
CA GLY A 246 -14.57 -19.44 -8.84
C GLY A 246 -13.86 -19.92 -10.10
N PHE A 247 -12.54 -19.93 -10.06
CA PHE A 247 -11.69 -20.33 -11.17
C PHE A 247 -10.95 -21.63 -10.84
N GLY A 248 -10.92 -22.56 -11.78
CA GLY A 248 -10.25 -23.86 -11.64
C GLY A 248 -8.74 -23.84 -11.90
N ASP A 249 -8.08 -22.69 -11.80
CA ASP A 249 -6.67 -22.47 -12.15
C ASP A 249 -5.72 -22.55 -10.95
N GLY A 250 -6.24 -22.88 -9.77
CA GLY A 250 -5.48 -22.89 -8.53
C GLY A 250 -5.19 -21.52 -7.94
N THR A 251 -5.75 -20.44 -8.49
CA THR A 251 -5.60 -19.07 -7.97
C THR A 251 -6.92 -18.57 -7.41
N LEU A 252 -6.92 -18.20 -6.13
CA LEU A 252 -8.03 -17.52 -5.48
C LEU A 252 -7.72 -16.03 -5.31
N ASN A 253 -8.38 -15.16 -6.06
CA ASN A 253 -8.42 -13.71 -5.82
C ASN A 253 -9.74 -13.38 -5.13
N LEU A 254 -9.81 -13.65 -3.82
CA LEU A 254 -11.05 -13.46 -3.06
C LEU A 254 -11.52 -12.01 -3.18
N SER A 255 -12.81 -11.81 -3.45
CA SER A 255 -13.39 -10.46 -3.40
C SER A 255 -13.30 -9.87 -1.99
N ARG A 256 -13.09 -8.56 -1.90
CA ARG A 256 -12.90 -7.85 -0.63
C ARG A 256 -14.01 -8.17 0.35
N LEU A 257 -13.62 -8.79 1.47
CA LEU A 257 -14.52 -9.12 2.55
C LEU A 257 -14.54 -7.99 3.57
N TYR A 258 -15.69 -7.35 3.73
CA TYR A 258 -15.94 -6.43 4.82
C TYR A 258 -16.28 -7.20 6.09
N ILE A 259 -15.49 -6.96 7.13
CA ILE A 259 -15.77 -7.39 8.49
C ILE A 259 -16.62 -6.28 9.10
N GLY A 260 -17.89 -6.58 9.32
CA GLY A 260 -18.90 -5.59 9.72
C GLY A 260 -18.63 -4.97 11.08
N ALA A 261 -19.26 -3.83 11.33
CA ALA A 261 -19.24 -3.20 12.63
C ALA A 261 -19.92 -4.13 13.66
N SER A 262 -19.22 -4.39 14.77
CA SER A 262 -19.65 -5.24 15.86
C SER A 262 -19.19 -4.64 17.17
N ASP A 263 -19.94 -4.88 18.25
CA ASP A 263 -19.52 -4.53 19.62
C ASP A 263 -18.23 -5.28 20.03
N ASP A 264 -17.87 -6.33 19.30
CA ASP A 264 -16.62 -7.10 19.46
C ASP A 264 -16.00 -7.34 18.08
N LEU A 265 -15.46 -6.27 17.47
CA LEU A 265 -14.80 -6.33 16.16
C LEU A 265 -13.62 -7.29 16.19
N LYS A 266 -12.89 -7.36 17.29
CA LYS A 266 -11.73 -8.23 17.47
C LYS A 266 -12.10 -9.72 17.39
N SER A 267 -13.21 -10.12 17.99
CA SER A 267 -13.70 -11.50 17.92
C SER A 267 -14.22 -11.86 16.53
N GLU A 268 -14.99 -10.99 15.87
CA GLU A 268 -15.45 -11.24 14.50
C GLU A 268 -14.27 -11.29 13.52
N PHE A 269 -13.30 -10.38 13.65
CA PHE A 269 -12.05 -10.42 12.88
C PHE A 269 -11.33 -11.76 13.07
N LYS A 270 -11.11 -12.18 14.32
CA LYS A 270 -10.45 -13.45 14.62
C LYS A 270 -11.17 -14.64 14.00
N LYS A 271 -12.51 -14.67 14.10
CA LYS A 271 -13.35 -15.75 13.60
C LYS A 271 -13.26 -15.88 12.08
N GLU A 272 -13.47 -14.79 11.35
CA GLU A 272 -13.42 -14.80 9.88
C GLU A 272 -12.01 -15.14 9.37
N VAL A 273 -11.00 -14.50 9.94
CA VAL A 273 -9.59 -14.69 9.54
C VAL A 273 -9.13 -16.13 9.79
N SER A 274 -9.47 -16.69 10.97
CA SER A 274 -9.09 -18.07 11.31
C SER A 274 -9.85 -19.10 10.48
N GLY A 275 -11.13 -18.84 10.19
CA GLY A 275 -11.94 -19.68 9.32
C GLY A 275 -11.38 -19.73 7.90
N LEU A 276 -11.09 -18.57 7.30
CA LEU A 276 -10.45 -18.48 5.99
C LEU A 276 -9.09 -19.19 5.98
N ALA A 277 -8.25 -18.97 7.00
CA ALA A 277 -6.95 -19.63 7.11
C ALA A 277 -7.06 -21.18 7.10
N GLU A 278 -8.05 -21.73 7.81
CA GLU A 278 -8.29 -23.18 7.85
C GLU A 278 -8.75 -23.70 6.49
N MET A 279 -9.69 -23.00 5.84
CA MET A 279 -10.23 -23.45 4.56
C MET A 279 -9.22 -23.33 3.41
N ILE A 280 -8.42 -22.26 3.38
CA ILE A 280 -7.33 -22.10 2.40
C ILE A 280 -6.30 -23.22 2.57
N GLN A 281 -5.98 -23.60 3.82
CA GLN A 281 -5.08 -24.71 4.10
C GLN A 281 -5.63 -26.03 3.54
N ARG A 282 -6.91 -26.34 3.76
CA ARG A 282 -7.56 -27.55 3.23
C ARG A 282 -7.60 -27.56 1.70
N ASP A 283 -7.95 -26.43 1.09
CA ASP A 283 -7.95 -26.30 -0.37
C ASP A 283 -6.54 -26.45 -0.95
N ASN A 284 -5.52 -25.97 -0.24
CA ASN A 284 -4.13 -26.16 -0.64
C ASN A 284 -3.68 -27.62 -0.55
N GLU A 285 -4.03 -28.32 0.53
CA GLU A 285 -3.74 -29.75 0.71
C GLU A 285 -4.46 -30.63 -0.33
N ALA A 286 -5.65 -30.21 -0.76
CA ALA A 286 -6.40 -30.86 -1.84
C ALA A 286 -5.94 -30.49 -3.26
N GLY A 287 -4.99 -29.55 -3.41
CA GLY A 287 -4.51 -29.05 -4.70
C GLY A 287 -5.51 -28.15 -5.45
N ILE A 288 -6.54 -27.66 -4.75
CA ILE A 288 -7.59 -26.79 -5.29
C ILE A 288 -7.12 -25.33 -5.34
N THR A 289 -6.47 -24.85 -4.27
CA THR A 289 -5.96 -23.47 -4.19
C THR A 289 -4.47 -23.49 -3.91
N ASN A 290 -3.67 -23.13 -4.91
CA ASN A 290 -2.20 -23.07 -4.84
C ASN A 290 -1.71 -21.66 -4.51
N ARG A 291 -2.46 -20.64 -4.94
CA ARG A 291 -2.17 -19.23 -4.69
C ARG A 291 -3.44 -18.51 -4.25
N ALA A 292 -3.29 -17.57 -3.35
CA ALA A 292 -4.42 -16.83 -2.81
C ALA A 292 -4.06 -15.35 -2.60
N ALA A 293 -5.02 -14.46 -2.87
CA ALA A 293 -5.04 -13.07 -2.44
C ALA A 293 -6.31 -12.83 -1.65
N ILE A 294 -6.15 -12.44 -0.38
CA ILE A 294 -7.24 -12.38 0.61
C ILE A 294 -7.34 -10.94 1.15
N PRO A 295 -8.17 -10.09 0.53
CA PRO A 295 -8.45 -8.75 0.99
C PRO A 295 -9.54 -8.73 2.06
N LEU A 296 -9.17 -8.27 3.26
CA LEU A 296 -10.06 -8.06 4.40
C LEU A 296 -10.13 -6.58 4.69
N ALA A 297 -11.32 -6.03 4.91
CA ALA A 297 -11.45 -4.62 5.30
C ALA A 297 -12.42 -4.40 6.47
N TRP A 298 -12.11 -3.42 7.31
CA TRP A 298 -12.89 -3.05 8.48
C TRP A 298 -12.80 -1.53 8.73
N GLY A 299 -13.74 -1.00 9.50
CA GLY A 299 -13.74 0.40 9.90
C GLY A 299 -12.82 0.63 11.11
N ASN A 300 -12.03 1.70 11.08
CA ASN A 300 -11.26 2.19 12.21
C ASN A 300 -11.22 3.73 12.16
N ASP A 301 -11.86 4.39 13.13
CA ASP A 301 -11.85 5.85 13.30
C ASP A 301 -12.12 6.68 12.02
N GLY A 302 -13.21 6.36 11.30
CA GLY A 302 -13.59 7.05 10.06
C GLY A 302 -12.74 6.69 8.83
N LEU A 303 -11.83 5.73 8.97
CA LEU A 303 -11.08 5.12 7.89
C LEU A 303 -11.59 3.70 7.61
N LEU A 304 -11.63 3.36 6.33
CA LEU A 304 -11.73 2.00 5.85
C LEU A 304 -10.31 1.45 5.67
N VAL A 305 -9.91 0.55 6.57
CA VAL A 305 -8.63 -0.15 6.49
C VAL A 305 -8.83 -1.41 5.68
N THR A 306 -8.08 -1.59 4.58
CA THR A 306 -8.04 -2.86 3.83
C THR A 306 -6.65 -3.48 3.95
N LEU A 307 -6.58 -4.71 4.45
CA LEU A 307 -5.38 -5.53 4.48
C LEU A 307 -5.54 -6.68 3.48
N THR A 308 -4.66 -6.75 2.48
CA THR A 308 -4.56 -7.91 1.59
C THR A 308 -3.32 -8.71 1.91
N ILE A 309 -3.48 -10.03 2.11
CA ILE A 309 -2.37 -10.99 2.12
C ILE A 309 -2.42 -11.80 0.83
N ALA A 310 -1.36 -11.77 0.03
CA ALA A 310 -1.31 -12.43 -1.28
C ALA A 310 -0.04 -13.26 -1.46
N GLY A 311 -0.13 -14.45 -2.06
CA GLY A 311 1.03 -15.32 -2.29
C GLY A 311 0.68 -16.79 -2.51
N GLU A 312 1.63 -17.67 -2.20
CA GLU A 312 1.40 -19.11 -2.07
C GLU A 312 0.37 -19.40 -0.99
N ALA A 313 -0.62 -20.23 -1.28
CA ALA A 313 -1.78 -20.46 -0.40
C ALA A 313 -1.39 -20.99 0.99
N SER A 314 -0.37 -21.86 1.08
CA SER A 314 0.16 -22.36 2.35
C SER A 314 0.74 -21.23 3.23
N LYS A 315 1.48 -20.29 2.63
CA LYS A 315 2.06 -19.13 3.30
C LYS A 315 0.98 -18.13 3.71
N VAL A 316 0.03 -17.87 2.82
CA VAL A 316 -1.14 -17.01 3.09
C VAL A 316 -1.93 -17.57 4.27
N ALA A 317 -2.25 -18.87 4.27
CA ALA A 317 -2.94 -19.53 5.38
C ALA A 317 -2.14 -19.43 6.70
N SER A 318 -0.81 -19.58 6.65
CA SER A 318 0.05 -19.41 7.83
C SER A 318 -0.02 -18.00 8.40
N VAL A 319 0.10 -16.97 7.55
CA VAL A 319 0.00 -15.56 7.97
C VAL A 319 -1.38 -15.29 8.57
N LEU A 320 -2.46 -15.62 7.85
CA LEU A 320 -3.83 -15.40 8.32
C LEU A 320 -4.07 -16.05 9.69
N ARG A 321 -3.56 -17.27 9.92
CA ARG A 321 -3.71 -17.96 11.21
C ARG A 321 -3.08 -17.19 12.38
N GLU A 322 -1.99 -16.48 12.16
CA GLU A 322 -1.30 -15.69 13.18
C GLU A 322 -1.82 -14.26 13.33
N LEU A 323 -2.45 -13.69 12.29
CA LEU A 323 -2.92 -12.29 12.28
C LEU A 323 -3.71 -11.88 13.54
N PRO A 324 -4.69 -12.66 14.05
CA PRO A 324 -5.47 -12.24 15.23
C PRO A 324 -4.65 -12.07 16.51
N SER A 325 -3.43 -12.60 16.56
CA SER A 325 -2.49 -12.42 17.67
C SER A 325 -1.54 -11.23 17.50
N LYS A 326 -1.45 -10.68 16.27
CA LYS A 326 -0.50 -9.62 15.89
C LYS A 326 -1.19 -8.30 15.60
N ILE A 327 -2.45 -8.33 15.19
CA ILE A 327 -3.24 -7.17 14.80
C ILE A 327 -4.41 -7.02 15.76
N ASP A 328 -4.62 -5.78 16.20
CA ASP A 328 -5.84 -5.36 16.84
C ASP A 328 -6.62 -4.48 15.85
N PRO A 329 -7.76 -4.93 15.30
CA PRO A 329 -8.51 -4.16 14.29
C PRO A 329 -9.14 -2.88 14.85
N GLU A 330 -9.21 -2.75 16.18
CA GLU A 330 -9.67 -1.53 16.87
C GLU A 330 -8.56 -0.48 16.99
N GLN A 331 -7.31 -0.83 16.70
CA GLN A 331 -6.17 0.09 16.67
C GLN A 331 -5.79 0.46 15.23
N PRO A 332 -5.29 1.68 15.01
CA PRO A 332 -4.87 2.11 13.69
C PRO A 332 -3.67 1.27 13.19
N PRO A 333 -3.49 1.12 11.87
CA PRO A 333 -2.40 0.35 11.30
C PRO A 333 -0.99 0.67 11.80
N SER A 334 -0.75 1.92 12.19
CA SER A 334 0.52 2.35 12.77
C SER A 334 0.94 1.56 14.01
N GLU A 335 -0.01 1.02 14.79
CA GLU A 335 0.27 0.28 16.03
C GLU A 335 0.74 -1.16 15.77
N TRP A 336 0.38 -1.75 14.63
CA TRP A 336 0.63 -3.17 14.35
C TRP A 336 1.39 -3.45 13.06
N ILE A 337 1.67 -2.44 12.23
CA ILE A 337 2.37 -2.62 10.94
C ILE A 337 3.74 -3.30 11.11
N GLU A 338 4.45 -3.03 12.19
CA GLU A 338 5.75 -3.66 12.51
C GLU A 338 5.60 -5.14 12.86
N LEU A 339 4.52 -5.51 13.57
CA LEU A 339 4.20 -6.89 13.89
C LEU A 339 3.81 -7.67 12.62
N LEU A 340 3.04 -7.05 11.72
CA LEU A 340 2.70 -7.62 10.42
C LEU A 340 3.94 -7.81 9.55
N SER A 341 4.81 -6.79 9.44
CA SER A 341 6.06 -6.88 8.66
C SER A 341 6.95 -8.01 9.19
N SER A 342 7.05 -8.14 10.51
CA SER A 342 7.82 -9.20 11.16
C SER A 342 7.23 -10.59 10.88
N LEU A 343 5.90 -10.73 10.88
CA LEU A 343 5.20 -11.98 10.55
C LEU A 343 5.44 -12.39 9.09
N VAL A 344 5.32 -11.45 8.15
CA VAL A 344 5.56 -11.72 6.72
C VAL A 344 7.02 -12.15 6.50
N LYS A 345 7.98 -11.45 7.10
CA LYS A 345 9.42 -11.79 7.00
C LYS A 345 9.76 -13.13 7.66
N ALA A 346 9.09 -13.48 8.75
CA ALA A 346 9.28 -14.78 9.40
C ALA A 346 8.73 -15.94 8.56
N THR A 347 7.62 -15.69 7.84
CA THR A 347 6.98 -16.69 6.97
C THR A 347 7.73 -16.87 5.66
N GLU A 348 8.23 -15.77 5.08
CA GLU A 348 9.03 -15.77 3.85
C GLU A 348 10.35 -14.99 4.08
N PRO A 349 11.40 -15.65 4.60
CA PRO A 349 12.68 -15.01 4.91
C PRO A 349 13.47 -14.73 3.62
N ARG A 350 13.08 -13.70 2.88
CA ARG A 350 13.87 -13.18 1.76
C ARG A 350 14.70 -11.98 2.19
N GLN A 351 15.97 -11.99 1.79
CA GLN A 351 16.87 -10.84 1.99
C GLN A 351 16.49 -9.67 1.09
N HIS A 352 15.99 -9.97 -0.12
CA HIS A 352 15.56 -8.97 -1.10
C HIS A 352 14.31 -9.47 -1.82
N SER A 353 13.20 -8.75 -1.68
CA SER A 353 11.99 -8.93 -2.48
C SER A 353 11.81 -7.68 -3.33
N PRO A 354 11.67 -7.78 -4.67
CA PRO A 354 11.29 -6.63 -5.47
C PRO A 354 9.95 -6.07 -4.96
N VAL A 355 9.79 -4.74 -5.02
CA VAL A 355 8.46 -4.13 -4.83
C VAL A 355 7.63 -4.42 -6.08
N PHE A 356 6.54 -5.16 -5.93
CA PHE A 356 5.62 -5.50 -7.02
C PHE A 356 4.45 -4.53 -7.01
N TRP A 357 4.32 -3.76 -8.09
CA TRP A 357 3.15 -2.89 -8.33
C TRP A 357 2.09 -3.59 -9.19
N ASP A 358 2.51 -4.58 -9.99
CA ASP A 358 1.61 -5.37 -10.82
C ASP A 358 0.64 -6.15 -9.92
N GLY A 359 -0.65 -6.04 -10.25
CA GLY A 359 -1.72 -6.65 -9.48
C GLY A 359 -2.29 -5.77 -8.37
N ILE A 360 -1.79 -4.56 -8.12
CA ILE A 360 -2.48 -3.59 -7.25
C ILE A 360 -3.60 -2.93 -8.04
N ASP A 361 -4.84 -3.18 -7.64
CA ASP A 361 -6.04 -2.60 -8.23
C ASP A 361 -7.05 -2.27 -7.13
N ARG A 362 -7.72 -1.11 -7.20
CA ARG A 362 -8.70 -0.63 -6.20
C ARG A 362 -8.24 -0.70 -4.74
N GLY A 363 -6.93 -0.63 -4.49
CA GLY A 363 -6.34 -0.73 -3.15
C GLY A 363 -6.27 -2.16 -2.58
N VAL A 364 -6.37 -3.18 -3.43
CA VAL A 364 -6.12 -4.59 -3.07
C VAL A 364 -5.00 -5.18 -3.92
N LEU A 365 -4.30 -6.19 -3.40
CA LEU A 365 -3.40 -7.02 -4.20
C LEU A 365 -4.19 -8.13 -4.89
N SER A 366 -3.92 -8.34 -6.17
CA SER A 366 -4.46 -9.43 -6.98
C SER A 366 -3.33 -10.19 -7.63
N ILE A 367 -3.57 -11.47 -7.91
CA ILE A 367 -2.63 -12.36 -8.57
C ILE A 367 -3.05 -12.50 -10.03
N SER A 368 -2.14 -12.15 -10.94
CA SER A 368 -2.38 -12.30 -12.38
C SER A 368 -2.70 -13.74 -12.75
N ARG A 369 -3.67 -13.90 -13.65
CA ARG A 369 -4.06 -15.17 -14.26
C ARG A 369 -3.62 -15.19 -15.71
N THR A 370 -3.17 -16.34 -16.20
CA THR A 370 -2.72 -16.48 -17.58
C THR A 370 -3.47 -17.60 -18.29
N GLY A 371 -3.89 -17.34 -19.53
CA GLY A 371 -4.54 -18.34 -20.38
C GLY A 371 -6.04 -18.48 -20.16
N ASN A 372 -6.62 -19.50 -20.80
CA ASN A 372 -8.04 -19.81 -20.67
C ASN A 372 -8.27 -20.70 -19.45
N VAL A 373 -9.10 -20.23 -18.52
CA VAL A 373 -9.38 -20.90 -17.25
C VAL A 373 -10.85 -21.31 -17.18
N GLU A 374 -11.12 -22.47 -16.57
CA GLU A 374 -12.49 -22.90 -16.33
C GLU A 374 -13.12 -22.04 -15.23
N LEU A 375 -14.29 -21.46 -15.55
CA LEU A 375 -15.05 -20.59 -14.67
C LEU A 375 -16.27 -21.35 -14.15
N GLN A 376 -16.35 -21.50 -12.83
CA GLN A 376 -17.57 -21.89 -12.14
C GLN A 376 -18.33 -20.62 -11.76
N LEU A 377 -19.59 -20.53 -12.21
CA LEU A 377 -20.42 -19.35 -12.05
C LEU A 377 -21.77 -19.75 -11.47
N GLU A 378 -22.13 -19.15 -10.34
CA GLU A 378 -23.43 -19.32 -9.68
C GLU A 378 -24.13 -17.96 -9.67
N MET A 379 -25.26 -17.88 -10.36
CA MET A 379 -26.01 -16.64 -10.59
C MET A 379 -27.39 -16.68 -9.93
N PRO A 380 -27.94 -15.52 -9.57
CA PRO A 380 -29.35 -15.40 -9.22
C PRO A 380 -30.25 -15.90 -10.36
N ASP A 381 -31.31 -16.64 -10.02
CA ASP A 381 -32.24 -17.24 -10.99
C ASP A 381 -32.79 -16.22 -12.00
N ALA A 382 -33.14 -15.02 -11.53
CA ALA A 382 -33.67 -13.95 -12.38
C ALA A 382 -32.67 -13.52 -13.45
N LEU A 383 -31.38 -13.44 -13.11
CA LEU A 383 -30.31 -13.07 -14.05
C LEU A 383 -30.04 -14.21 -15.04
N MET A 384 -30.03 -15.45 -14.55
CA MET A 384 -29.86 -16.63 -15.41
C MET A 384 -30.98 -16.72 -16.45
N GLN A 385 -32.24 -16.49 -16.06
CA GLN A 385 -33.37 -16.46 -16.99
C GLN A 385 -33.23 -15.33 -18.02
N LYS A 386 -32.78 -14.14 -17.60
CA LYS A 386 -32.55 -13.00 -18.50
C LYS A 386 -31.50 -13.35 -19.58
N ILE A 387 -30.36 -13.91 -19.17
CA ILE A 387 -29.29 -14.32 -20.09
C ILE A 387 -29.77 -15.41 -21.06
N LEU A 388 -30.46 -16.44 -20.55
CA LEU A 388 -31.01 -17.51 -21.38
C LEU A 388 -32.04 -16.99 -22.41
N SER A 389 -32.80 -15.94 -22.06
CA SER A 389 -33.77 -15.33 -22.98
C SER A 389 -33.14 -14.50 -24.10
N ASN A 390 -31.93 -13.97 -23.90
CA ASN A 390 -31.20 -13.14 -24.87
C ASN A 390 -30.33 -13.95 -25.87
N GLY A 391 -30.34 -15.29 -25.78
CA GLY A 391 -29.56 -16.16 -26.67
C GLY A 391 -28.18 -16.54 -26.12
N LYS A 392 -27.50 -17.50 -26.76
CA LYS A 392 -26.27 -18.14 -26.22
C LYS A 392 -25.26 -17.09 -25.74
N PRO A 393 -24.86 -17.10 -24.46
CA PRO A 393 -23.91 -16.13 -23.94
C PRO A 393 -22.57 -16.30 -24.67
N LYS A 394 -22.11 -15.22 -25.31
CA LYS A 394 -20.71 -15.06 -25.63
C LYS A 394 -20.06 -14.45 -24.40
N ILE A 395 -19.27 -15.25 -23.69
CA ILE A 395 -18.38 -14.74 -22.64
C ILE A 395 -17.16 -14.19 -23.37
N SER A 396 -17.08 -12.87 -23.52
CA SER A 396 -15.85 -12.20 -23.95
C SER A 396 -15.15 -11.65 -22.71
N ASN A 397 -14.06 -12.28 -22.30
CA ASN A 397 -13.03 -11.60 -21.51
C ASN A 397 -12.29 -10.67 -22.48
N THR A 398 -12.91 -9.55 -22.84
CA THR A 398 -12.19 -8.44 -23.44
C THR A 398 -11.79 -7.51 -22.32
N ASP A 399 -10.50 -7.56 -22.01
CA ASP A 399 -9.77 -6.51 -21.31
C ASP A 399 -10.15 -5.14 -21.91
N HIS A 400 -10.92 -4.37 -21.17
CA HIS A 400 -11.05 -2.93 -21.32
C HIS A 400 -11.12 -2.36 -19.90
N ILE A 401 -9.96 -2.04 -19.30
CA ILE A 401 -9.22 -0.76 -19.41
C ILE A 401 -10.06 0.40 -18.84
N SER A 402 -9.62 1.00 -17.73
CA SER A 402 -9.29 2.45 -17.61
C SER A 402 -8.81 2.79 -16.22
#